data_AF-A0A5C4SNB0-F1
#
_entry.id   AF-A0A5C4SNB0-F1
#
_cell.length_a   1.000
_cell.length_b   1.000
_cell.length_c   1.000
_cell.angle_alpha   90.00
_cell.angle_beta   90.00
_cell.angle_gamma   90.00
#
_symmetry.space_group_name_H-M   'P 1'
#
loop_
_entity.id
_entity.type
_entity.pdbx_description
1 polymer ?
#
loop_
_entity_poly.entity_id
_entity_poly.type
_entity_poly.pdbx_seq_one_letter_code
_entity_poly.pdbx_strand_id
1 'polypeptide(L)'
;MFFYFKEIKIYNANRLNKDKPVVLLSNHHNALLDALLIAAKSTRFVYFLTRAGVFKKTLVSKFLKSLQMIPVYRIRDGWGSLANNSAIFSYCSSLLNNKEVIALFPEGNHNLNRTVRPLSKGFTRIVFETLKTFPEIDLELLPIGLNFQDAANFPDRCAMYYGTPVCARDYFSDGGHEDVRRLKETIQAEISKLTTDIPLQDYEKTVTQLEVMQVDFLNPSAVRACIESGFKSCAVKQSNARNSWLMKLIKIGFVLCFCVPVLVWKYGVKPKIKELEFMATFRFAVAITVAPIWLIFMTVILGNVVSWSLAFEVLTFSILMALCYVKA
;
A
#
# COMPACT_ATOMS: atom_id res chain seq x y z
N MET A 1 -6.51 -1.60 -9.62
CA MET A 1 -6.98 -2.02 -8.28
C MET A 1 -8.28 -2.80 -8.27
N PHE A 2 -9.29 -2.44 -9.08
CA PHE A 2 -10.62 -3.08 -9.07
C PHE A 2 -10.61 -4.60 -9.33
N PHE A 3 -9.83 -5.05 -10.31
CA PHE A 3 -9.62 -6.47 -10.64
C PHE A 3 -8.58 -7.18 -9.76
N TYR A 4 -8.17 -6.58 -8.64
CA TYR A 4 -7.20 -7.19 -7.75
C TYR A 4 -7.71 -7.42 -6.33
N PHE A 5 -8.26 -6.37 -5.74
CA PHE A 5 -8.86 -6.46 -4.43
C PHE A 5 -10.33 -6.85 -4.58
N LYS A 6 -10.77 -7.83 -3.79
CA LYS A 6 -12.18 -8.13 -3.58
C LYS A 6 -12.91 -6.89 -3.11
N GLU A 7 -12.37 -6.25 -2.08
CA GLU A 7 -12.93 -5.08 -1.43
C GLU A 7 -11.83 -4.10 -1.03
N ILE A 8 -12.09 -2.81 -1.19
CA ILE A 8 -11.24 -1.72 -0.69
C ILE A 8 -12.14 -0.80 0.11
N LYS A 9 -12.03 -0.83 1.45
CA LYS A 9 -12.76 0.08 2.33
C LYS A 9 -11.91 1.32 2.61
N ILE A 10 -12.49 2.51 2.46
CA ILE A 10 -11.81 3.77 2.75
C ILE A 10 -12.57 4.48 3.85
N TYR A 11 -11.86 4.87 4.91
CA TYR A 11 -12.42 5.54 6.07
C TYR A 11 -11.81 6.93 6.23
N ASN A 12 -12.67 7.93 6.43
CA ASN A 12 -12.29 9.31 6.73
C ASN A 12 -11.43 10.01 5.65
N ALA A 13 -11.59 9.67 4.37
CA ALA A 13 -10.84 10.30 3.27
C ALA A 13 -11.02 11.83 3.19
N ASN A 14 -12.12 12.36 3.74
CA ASN A 14 -12.37 13.78 3.87
C ASN A 14 -11.38 14.52 4.80
N ARG A 15 -10.56 13.80 5.57
CA ARG A 15 -9.49 14.38 6.41
C ARG A 15 -8.26 14.80 5.62
N LEU A 16 -8.11 14.36 4.37
CA LEU A 16 -7.09 14.91 3.48
C LEU A 16 -7.53 16.30 3.01
N ASN A 17 -6.94 17.34 3.60
CA ASN A 17 -7.23 18.72 3.26
C ASN A 17 -6.85 19.01 1.79
N LYS A 18 -7.73 19.74 1.08
CA LYS A 18 -7.55 20.09 -0.35
C LYS A 18 -6.54 21.22 -0.57
N ASP A 19 -6.41 22.12 0.39
CA ASP A 19 -5.76 23.42 0.20
C ASP A 19 -4.52 23.64 1.09
N LYS A 20 -4.18 22.65 1.91
CA LYS A 20 -2.99 22.66 2.77
C LYS A 20 -1.89 21.74 2.26
N PRO A 21 -0.63 22.01 2.57
CA PRO A 21 0.43 21.03 2.41
C PRO A 21 0.26 19.87 3.37
N VAL A 22 0.42 18.65 2.86
CA VAL A 22 0.20 17.44 3.65
C VAL A 22 1.33 16.44 3.44
N VAL A 23 1.86 15.89 4.54
CA VAL A 23 2.70 14.70 4.52
C VAL A 23 1.89 13.49 4.98
N LEU A 24 1.59 12.56 4.05
CA LEU A 24 0.97 11.28 4.35
C LEU A 24 2.02 10.31 4.91
N LEU A 25 1.72 9.74 6.08
CA LEU A 25 2.63 8.85 6.82
C LEU A 25 1.93 7.52 7.07
N SER A 26 2.39 6.44 6.43
CA SER A 26 1.71 5.13 6.44
C SER A 26 2.60 3.99 6.94
N ASN A 27 2.01 2.95 7.52
CA ASN A 27 2.67 1.64 7.63
C ASN A 27 2.90 1.02 6.24
N HIS A 28 3.81 0.05 6.15
CA HIS A 28 4.26 -0.54 4.88
C HIS A 28 4.32 -2.08 4.93
N HIS A 29 3.42 -2.75 4.21
CA HIS A 29 3.33 -4.21 4.11
C HIS A 29 3.69 -4.74 2.71
N ASN A 30 3.00 -4.28 1.65
CA ASN A 30 3.04 -4.91 0.32
C ASN A 30 4.00 -4.25 -0.67
N ALA A 31 5.06 -3.61 -0.19
CA ALA A 31 5.99 -2.84 -1.03
C ALA A 31 5.23 -1.86 -1.95
N LEU A 32 5.48 -1.87 -3.27
CA LEU A 32 4.90 -0.92 -4.23
C LEU A 32 3.36 -0.88 -4.20
N LEU A 33 2.68 -2.00 -3.91
CA LEU A 33 1.21 -2.05 -3.92
C LEU A 33 0.59 -1.08 -2.90
N ASP A 34 1.24 -0.84 -1.76
CA ASP A 34 0.78 0.13 -0.76
C ASP A 34 0.77 1.55 -1.33
N ALA A 35 1.86 1.95 -1.99
CA ALA A 35 1.98 3.26 -2.61
C ALA A 35 0.93 3.45 -3.72
N LEU A 36 0.75 2.42 -4.56
CA LEU A 36 -0.27 2.44 -5.60
C LEU A 36 -1.70 2.49 -5.03
N LEU A 37 -1.93 1.85 -3.87
CA LEU A 37 -3.23 1.90 -3.20
C LEU A 37 -3.52 3.30 -2.69
N ILE A 38 -2.56 3.96 -2.03
CA ILE A 38 -2.66 5.37 -1.62
C ILE A 38 -2.88 6.26 -2.83
N ALA A 39 -2.07 6.13 -3.88
CA ALA A 39 -2.18 6.94 -5.10
C ALA A 39 -3.56 6.80 -5.76
N ALA A 40 -4.09 5.58 -5.87
CA ALA A 40 -5.36 5.32 -6.52
C ALA A 40 -6.59 5.68 -5.67
N LYS A 41 -6.42 5.91 -4.36
CA LYS A 41 -7.52 6.19 -3.41
C LYS A 41 -7.39 7.52 -2.69
N SER A 42 -6.36 8.29 -3.00
CA SER A 42 -6.21 9.69 -2.59
C SER A 42 -7.13 10.58 -3.42
N THR A 43 -7.61 11.67 -2.81
CA THR A 43 -8.37 12.73 -3.48
C THR A 43 -7.48 13.78 -4.13
N ARG A 44 -6.15 13.67 -3.94
CA ARG A 44 -5.13 14.59 -4.44
C ARG A 44 -3.98 13.82 -5.09
N PHE A 45 -3.26 14.44 -6.01
CA PHE A 45 -2.00 13.89 -6.51
C PHE A 45 -0.99 13.81 -5.37
N VAL A 46 -0.21 12.72 -5.33
CA VAL A 46 0.71 12.41 -4.24
C VAL A 46 2.09 12.13 -4.80
N TYR A 47 3.09 12.82 -4.27
CA TYR A 47 4.50 12.59 -4.55
C TYR A 47 5.05 11.54 -3.58
N PHE A 48 5.73 10.49 -4.06
CA PHE A 48 6.15 9.37 -3.20
C PHE A 48 7.66 9.31 -3.03
N LEU A 49 8.14 9.35 -1.78
CA LEU A 49 9.55 9.04 -1.52
C LEU A 49 9.78 7.54 -1.70
N THR A 50 10.67 7.20 -2.63
CA THR A 50 10.95 5.83 -3.07
C THR A 50 12.45 5.56 -2.96
N ARG A 51 12.82 4.34 -2.57
CA ARG A 51 14.23 3.95 -2.43
C ARG A 51 15.04 4.25 -3.71
N ALA A 52 16.13 4.98 -3.57
CA ALA A 52 17.01 5.38 -4.67
C ALA A 52 17.53 4.20 -5.52
N GLY A 53 17.77 3.05 -4.90
CA GLY A 53 18.21 1.84 -5.60
C GLY A 53 17.28 1.34 -6.73
N VAL A 54 16.00 1.72 -6.72
CA VAL A 54 15.04 1.38 -7.79
C VAL A 54 15.29 2.21 -9.06
N PHE A 55 15.90 3.39 -8.93
CA PHE A 55 16.15 4.34 -10.02
C PHE A 55 17.46 4.09 -10.79
N LYS A 56 18.16 2.97 -10.53
CA LYS A 56 19.47 2.67 -11.14
C LYS A 56 19.44 2.58 -12.67
N LYS A 57 18.34 2.09 -13.25
CA LYS A 57 18.20 1.98 -14.72
C LYS A 57 17.56 3.24 -15.28
N THR A 58 18.14 3.85 -16.31
CA THR A 58 17.68 5.12 -16.90
C THR A 58 16.21 5.10 -17.32
N LEU A 59 15.78 4.06 -18.04
CA LEU A 59 14.38 3.94 -18.48
C LEU A 59 13.41 3.82 -17.31
N VAL A 60 13.77 3.00 -16.30
CA VAL A 60 12.98 2.84 -15.07
C VAL A 60 12.94 4.17 -14.30
N SER A 61 14.06 4.87 -14.19
CA SER A 61 14.17 6.17 -13.51
C SER A 61 13.26 7.22 -14.15
N LYS A 62 13.29 7.35 -15.49
CA LYS A 62 12.40 8.28 -16.22
C LYS A 62 10.93 7.96 -15.98
N PHE A 63 10.57 6.67 -16.06
CA PHE A 63 9.20 6.21 -15.81
C PHE A 63 8.74 6.51 -14.37
N LEU A 64 9.53 6.16 -13.36
CA LEU A 64 9.16 6.40 -11.96
C LEU A 64 9.06 7.90 -11.65
N LYS A 65 9.94 8.73 -12.21
CA LYS A 65 9.86 10.19 -12.08
C LYS A 65 8.59 10.76 -12.72
N SER A 66 8.14 10.23 -13.86
CA SER A 66 6.85 10.63 -14.44
C SER A 66 5.63 10.27 -13.57
N LEU A 67 5.81 9.36 -12.61
CA LEU A 67 4.81 8.99 -11.61
C LEU A 67 5.00 9.73 -10.28
N GLN A 68 5.72 10.87 -10.29
CA GLN A 68 5.99 11.69 -9.11
C GLN A 68 6.72 10.96 -7.97
N MET A 69 7.54 9.96 -8.32
CA MET A 69 8.38 9.27 -7.35
C MET A 69 9.72 9.99 -7.17
N ILE A 70 10.04 10.29 -5.92
CA ILE A 70 11.24 11.02 -5.52
C ILE A 70 12.24 10.01 -4.94
N PRO A 71 13.46 9.88 -5.50
CA PRO A 71 14.45 8.95 -4.97
C PRO A 71 14.94 9.42 -3.59
N VAL A 72 15.06 8.51 -2.62
CA VAL A 72 15.65 8.78 -1.30
C VAL A 72 16.68 7.71 -0.93
N TYR A 73 17.81 8.15 -0.40
CA TYR A 73 18.92 7.29 -0.01
C TYR A 73 18.81 6.87 1.45
N ARG A 74 19.02 5.58 1.73
CA ARG A 74 19.09 5.03 3.09
C ARG A 74 20.54 4.76 3.45
N ILE A 75 20.81 4.57 4.75
CA ILE A 75 22.15 4.23 5.25
C ILE A 75 22.70 2.97 4.55
N ARG A 76 21.83 1.99 4.27
CA ARG A 76 22.16 0.74 3.57
C ARG A 76 22.61 0.95 2.11
N ASP A 77 22.31 2.11 1.51
CA ASP A 77 22.72 2.43 0.15
C ASP A 77 24.15 3.06 0.11
N GLY A 78 24.78 3.24 1.28
CA GLY A 78 26.13 3.75 1.46
C GLY A 78 26.15 5.13 2.13
N TRP A 79 27.01 5.32 3.14
CA TRP A 79 27.06 6.55 3.93
C TRP A 79 27.30 7.81 3.09
N GLY A 80 28.19 7.75 2.10
CA GLY A 80 28.47 8.89 1.20
C GLY A 80 27.27 9.32 0.36
N SER A 81 26.31 8.42 0.11
CA SER A 81 25.10 8.75 -0.67
C SER A 81 24.07 9.56 0.10
N LEU A 82 24.18 9.61 1.44
CA LEU A 82 23.25 10.35 2.30
C LEU A 82 23.34 11.85 2.10
N ALA A 83 24.49 12.38 1.65
CA ALA A 83 24.65 13.80 1.32
C ALA A 83 23.70 14.26 0.21
N ASN A 84 23.32 13.34 -0.70
CA ASN A 84 22.37 13.64 -1.78
C ASN A 84 20.95 13.89 -1.26
N ASN A 85 20.62 13.45 -0.04
CA ASN A 85 19.28 13.65 0.51
C ASN A 85 18.98 15.12 0.82
N SER A 86 19.99 15.98 1.02
CA SER A 86 19.74 17.40 1.30
C SER A 86 18.95 18.06 0.16
N ALA A 87 19.39 17.89 -1.09
CA ALA A 87 18.67 18.42 -2.25
C ALA A 87 17.26 17.82 -2.42
N ILE A 88 17.10 16.54 -2.07
CA ILE A 88 15.80 15.86 -2.09
C ILE A 88 14.85 16.44 -1.04
N PHE A 89 15.35 16.72 0.16
CA PHE A 89 14.55 17.31 1.23
C PHE A 89 14.17 18.75 0.90
N SER A 90 15.08 19.56 0.35
CA SER A 90 14.74 20.92 -0.10
C SER A 90 13.72 20.93 -1.24
N TYR A 91 13.78 19.94 -2.14
CA TYR A 91 12.75 19.75 -3.16
C TYR A 91 11.39 19.39 -2.54
N CYS A 92 11.37 18.49 -1.54
CA CYS A 92 10.16 18.17 -0.80
C CYS A 92 9.59 19.41 -0.09
N SER A 93 10.43 20.22 0.57
CA SER A 93 10.00 21.48 1.20
C SER A 93 9.38 22.45 0.19
N SER A 94 9.94 22.52 -1.02
CA SER A 94 9.39 23.36 -2.10
C SER A 94 8.04 22.86 -2.59
N LEU A 95 7.85 21.54 -2.74
CA LEU A 95 6.56 20.95 -3.08
C LEU A 95 5.51 21.25 -2.00
N LEU A 96 5.86 21.09 -0.72
CA LEU A 96 4.97 21.43 0.39
C LEU A 96 4.64 22.94 0.39
N ASN A 97 5.60 23.83 0.12
CA ASN A 97 5.27 25.24 0.00
C ASN A 97 4.28 25.54 -1.14
N ASN A 98 4.30 24.74 -2.22
CA ASN A 98 3.31 24.78 -3.30
C ASN A 98 2.00 24.05 -2.95
N LYS A 99 1.77 23.77 -1.66
CA LYS A 99 0.61 23.06 -1.11
C LYS A 99 0.47 21.61 -1.58
N GLU A 100 1.51 20.99 -2.15
CA GLU A 100 1.43 19.62 -2.64
C GLU A 100 1.35 18.58 -1.52
N VAL A 101 1.00 17.34 -1.89
CA VAL A 101 0.95 16.20 -0.97
C VAL A 101 2.14 15.28 -1.19
N ILE A 102 2.87 14.99 -0.12
CA ILE A 102 3.98 14.04 -0.13
C ILE A 102 3.59 12.81 0.69
N ALA A 103 3.85 11.61 0.19
CA ALA A 103 3.69 10.38 0.94
C ALA A 103 5.02 9.66 1.13
N LEU A 104 5.18 9.07 2.31
CA LEU A 104 6.29 8.20 2.62
C LEU A 104 5.90 7.19 3.69
N PHE A 105 6.68 6.12 3.75
CA PHE A 105 6.55 5.05 4.73
C PHE A 105 7.64 5.21 5.78
N PRO A 106 7.36 5.86 6.93
CA PRO A 106 8.39 6.23 7.88
C PRO A 106 9.13 5.04 8.51
N GLU A 107 8.59 3.82 8.43
CA GLU A 107 9.24 2.56 8.83
C GLU A 107 10.53 2.26 8.02
N GLY A 108 10.67 2.81 6.80
CA GLY A 108 11.88 2.72 5.98
C GLY A 108 12.17 1.35 5.33
N ASN A 109 11.30 0.37 5.56
CA ASN A 109 11.25 -0.96 4.95
C ASN A 109 9.80 -1.47 4.93
N HIS A 110 9.56 -2.65 4.35
CA HIS A 110 8.29 -3.36 4.36
C HIS A 110 8.41 -4.65 5.19
N ASN A 111 7.30 -5.09 5.78
CA ASN A 111 7.17 -6.40 6.43
C ASN A 111 5.70 -6.81 6.40
N LEU A 112 5.41 -8.09 6.18
CA LEU A 112 4.04 -8.62 6.22
C LEU A 112 3.48 -8.74 7.64
N ASN A 113 4.34 -8.72 8.66
CA ASN A 113 3.92 -8.74 10.04
C ASN A 113 3.04 -7.54 10.36
N ARG A 114 1.97 -7.81 11.09
CA ARG A 114 0.98 -6.84 11.55
C ARG A 114 1.50 -6.08 12.75
N THR A 115 2.62 -5.39 12.58
CA THR A 115 3.27 -4.61 13.63
C THR A 115 3.78 -3.32 13.05
N VAL A 116 3.39 -2.20 13.64
CA VAL A 116 3.96 -0.90 13.30
C VAL A 116 5.38 -0.85 13.83
N ARG A 117 6.33 -0.71 12.91
CA ARG A 117 7.75 -0.74 13.22
C ARG A 117 8.24 0.62 13.73
N PRO A 118 9.38 0.66 14.43
CA PRO A 118 10.00 1.93 14.80
C PRO A 118 10.21 2.85 13.60
N LEU A 119 9.75 4.09 13.71
CA LEU A 119 9.86 5.04 12.61
C LEU A 119 11.31 5.53 12.45
N SER A 120 11.68 5.85 11.22
CA SER A 120 12.94 6.50 10.87
C SER A 120 12.86 8.02 11.07
N LYS A 121 14.02 8.68 11.20
CA LYS A 121 14.10 10.16 11.31
C LYS A 121 14.02 10.89 9.97
N GLY A 122 13.84 10.18 8.85
CA GLY A 122 13.89 10.78 7.52
C GLY A 122 12.78 11.81 7.30
N PHE A 123 11.56 11.45 7.70
CA PHE A 123 10.40 12.33 7.52
C PHE A 123 10.47 13.59 8.41
N THR A 124 10.97 13.47 9.64
CA THR A 124 11.10 14.63 10.54
C THR A 124 12.05 15.68 9.98
N ARG A 125 13.07 15.27 9.22
CA ARG A 125 14.00 16.21 8.55
C ARG A 125 13.30 17.03 7.48
N ILE A 126 12.47 16.41 6.64
CA ILE A 126 11.67 17.11 5.63
C ILE A 126 10.74 18.10 6.31
N VAL A 127 10.03 17.65 7.35
CA VAL A 127 9.08 18.48 8.10
C VAL A 127 9.78 19.69 8.73
N PHE A 128 10.87 19.47 9.47
CA PHE A 128 11.57 20.55 10.17
C PHE A 128 12.34 21.47 9.22
N GLU A 129 12.88 20.97 8.12
CA GLU A 129 13.44 21.82 7.06
C GLU A 129 12.36 22.71 6.46
N THR A 130 11.18 22.16 6.16
CA THR A 130 10.05 22.93 5.63
C THR A 130 9.62 24.04 6.59
N LEU A 131 9.48 23.73 7.89
CA LEU A 131 9.11 24.72 8.91
C LEU A 131 10.19 25.80 9.12
N LYS A 132 11.48 25.46 8.98
CA LYS A 132 12.57 26.43 9.03
C LYS A 132 12.57 27.36 7.82
N THR A 133 12.36 26.81 6.62
CA THR A 133 12.38 27.58 5.37
C THR A 133 11.12 28.42 5.19
N PHE A 134 9.96 27.92 5.62
CA PHE A 134 8.66 28.57 5.49
C PHE A 134 7.97 28.66 6.86
N PRO A 135 8.36 29.62 7.73
CA PRO A 135 7.88 29.69 9.11
C PRO A 135 6.39 29.91 9.27
N GLU A 136 5.64 30.30 8.24
CA GLU A 136 4.18 30.52 8.30
C GLU A 136 3.38 29.38 7.65
N ILE A 137 4.05 28.31 7.19
CA ILE A 137 3.37 27.19 6.55
C ILE A 137 2.45 26.45 7.54
N ASP A 138 1.23 26.16 7.10
CA ASP A 138 0.24 25.34 7.80
C ASP A 138 0.38 23.88 7.35
N LEU A 139 1.47 23.24 7.76
CA LEU A 139 1.85 21.88 7.37
C LEU A 139 1.14 20.84 8.23
N GLU A 140 0.32 20.00 7.59
CA GLU A 140 -0.35 18.87 8.22
C GLU A 140 0.40 17.56 7.98
N LEU A 141 0.54 16.76 9.04
CA LEU A 141 1.00 15.39 8.96
C LEU A 141 -0.21 14.49 9.11
N LEU A 142 -0.52 13.67 8.10
CA LEU A 142 -1.72 12.85 8.08
C LEU A 142 -1.33 11.36 8.16
N PRO A 143 -1.50 10.73 9.33
CA PRO A 143 -1.29 9.30 9.50
C PRO A 143 -2.29 8.50 8.65
N ILE A 144 -1.82 7.43 8.01
CA ILE A 144 -2.65 6.47 7.27
C ILE A 144 -2.39 5.07 7.82
N GLY A 145 -3.47 4.34 8.11
CA GLY A 145 -3.41 2.92 8.45
C GLY A 145 -3.87 2.04 7.28
N LEU A 146 -2.95 1.25 6.72
CA LEU A 146 -3.23 0.22 5.73
C LEU A 146 -3.40 -1.14 6.40
N ASN A 147 -4.57 -1.73 6.23
CA ASN A 147 -4.92 -3.02 6.77
C ASN A 147 -5.30 -3.96 5.63
N PHE A 148 -4.73 -5.16 5.63
CA PHE A 148 -4.98 -6.20 4.64
C PHE A 148 -5.56 -7.41 5.35
N GLN A 149 -6.51 -8.10 4.75
CA GLN A 149 -7.03 -9.34 5.32
C GLN A 149 -5.97 -10.45 5.21
N ASP A 150 -5.36 -10.57 4.04
CA ASP A 150 -4.34 -11.56 3.73
C ASP A 150 -3.44 -11.03 2.60
N ALA A 151 -2.46 -10.22 3.00
CA ALA A 151 -1.59 -9.46 2.10
C ALA A 151 -0.86 -10.35 1.07
N ALA A 152 -0.53 -11.59 1.43
CA ALA A 152 0.18 -12.50 0.54
C ALA A 152 -0.76 -13.19 -0.50
N ASN A 153 -2.05 -13.32 -0.20
CA ASN A 153 -2.99 -14.08 -1.02
C ASN A 153 -3.86 -13.21 -1.94
N PHE A 154 -4.57 -13.86 -2.87
CA PHE A 154 -5.42 -13.20 -3.87
C PHE A 154 -6.68 -14.02 -4.15
N PRO A 155 -7.83 -13.36 -4.34
CA PRO A 155 -8.04 -11.92 -4.15
C PRO A 155 -8.00 -11.53 -2.67
N ASP A 156 -7.42 -10.36 -2.37
CA ASP A 156 -7.34 -9.83 -0.99
C ASP A 156 -8.42 -8.78 -0.75
N ARG A 157 -8.69 -8.46 0.51
CA ARG A 157 -9.48 -7.29 0.95
C ARG A 157 -8.55 -6.34 1.69
N CYS A 158 -8.74 -5.04 1.52
CA CYS A 158 -7.99 -4.05 2.28
C CYS A 158 -8.88 -2.94 2.82
N ALA A 159 -8.41 -2.30 3.89
CA ALA A 159 -8.99 -1.11 4.47
C ALA A 159 -7.90 -0.04 4.65
N MET A 160 -8.24 1.20 4.29
CA MET A 160 -7.39 2.37 4.46
C MET A 160 -8.10 3.34 5.40
N TYR A 161 -7.43 3.69 6.49
CA TYR A 161 -7.93 4.64 7.47
C TYR A 161 -7.10 5.91 7.42
N TYR A 162 -7.75 7.05 7.18
CA TYR A 162 -7.14 8.36 7.36
C TYR A 162 -7.27 8.79 8.83
N GLY A 163 -6.12 9.01 9.47
CA GLY A 163 -5.99 9.47 10.85
C GLY A 163 -6.45 10.91 11.05
N THR A 164 -6.31 11.41 12.27
CA THR A 164 -6.52 12.85 12.53
C THR A 164 -5.27 13.61 12.06
N PRO A 165 -5.41 14.71 11.30
CA PRO A 165 -4.26 15.54 10.94
C PRO A 165 -3.53 16.05 12.19
N VAL A 166 -2.21 15.96 12.17
CA VAL A 166 -1.32 16.45 13.22
C VAL A 166 -0.65 17.72 12.70
N CYS A 167 -0.78 18.83 13.44
CA CYS A 167 -0.11 20.08 13.11
C CYS A 167 1.41 19.91 13.31
N ALA A 168 2.20 20.09 12.25
CA ALA A 168 3.65 19.90 12.33
C ALA A 168 4.33 20.92 13.26
N ARG A 169 3.77 22.13 13.36
CA ARG A 169 4.31 23.24 14.16
C ARG A 169 4.33 22.93 15.66
N ASP A 170 3.35 22.16 16.14
CA ASP A 170 3.22 21.80 17.56
C ASP A 170 4.42 20.98 18.07
N TYR A 171 5.20 20.41 17.15
CA TYR A 171 6.37 19.57 17.43
C TYR A 171 7.70 20.25 17.10
N PHE A 172 7.69 21.52 16.68
CA PHE A 172 8.87 22.22 16.22
C PHE A 172 9.21 23.41 17.12
N SER A 173 10.39 23.33 17.74
CA SER A 173 11.02 24.41 18.50
C SER A 173 12.32 24.84 17.81
N ASP A 174 13.36 24.02 17.91
CA ASP A 174 14.65 24.18 17.19
C ASP A 174 14.89 23.05 16.16
N GLY A 175 14.03 22.03 16.15
CA GLY A 175 14.18 20.81 15.35
C GLY A 175 15.26 19.86 15.88
N GLY A 176 15.59 19.99 17.17
CA GLY A 176 16.57 19.17 17.87
C GLY A 176 16.09 17.74 18.15
N HIS A 177 16.88 17.03 18.96
CA HIS A 177 16.64 15.60 19.24
C HIS A 177 15.28 15.34 19.90
N GLU A 178 14.84 16.21 20.81
CA GLU A 178 13.58 16.04 21.52
C GLU A 178 12.36 16.26 20.62
N ASP A 179 12.40 17.26 19.73
CA ASP A 179 11.39 17.46 18.70
C ASP A 179 11.25 16.24 17.78
N VAL A 180 12.39 15.71 17.31
CA VAL A 180 12.40 14.48 16.49
C VAL A 180 11.76 13.32 17.26
N ARG A 181 12.10 13.15 18.54
CA ARG A 181 11.58 12.06 19.38
C ARG A 181 10.07 12.17 19.55
N ARG A 182 9.58 13.32 20.01
CA ARG A 182 8.14 13.58 20.24
C ARG A 182 7.30 13.41 18.98
N LEU A 183 7.78 13.93 17.85
CA LEU A 183 7.08 13.81 16.59
C LEU A 183 7.00 12.35 16.12
N LYS A 184 8.10 11.60 16.21
CA LYS A 184 8.13 10.18 15.86
C LYS A 184 7.18 9.36 16.72
N GLU A 185 7.21 9.54 18.03
CA GLU A 185 6.36 8.80 18.96
C GLU A 185 4.89 9.08 18.71
N THR A 186 4.52 10.36 18.47
CA THR A 186 3.15 10.74 18.13
C THR A 186 2.69 10.06 16.84
N ILE A 187 3.45 10.21 15.74
CA ILE A 187 3.06 9.62 14.46
C ILE A 187 3.01 8.10 14.54
N GLN A 188 3.93 7.46 15.26
CA GLN A 188 3.92 6.02 15.44
C GLN A 188 2.65 5.58 16.18
N ALA A 189 2.31 6.24 17.28
CA ALA A 189 1.08 5.96 18.03
C ALA A 189 -0.17 6.16 17.18
N GLU A 190 -0.22 7.21 16.36
CA GLU A 190 -1.36 7.46 15.46
C GLU A 190 -1.46 6.40 14.35
N ILE A 191 -0.35 5.96 13.74
CA ILE A 191 -0.38 4.85 12.77
C ILE A 191 -0.83 3.56 13.45
N SER A 192 -0.27 3.22 14.63
CA SER A 192 -0.68 2.06 15.44
C SER A 192 -2.16 2.06 15.78
N LYS A 193 -2.75 3.24 16.03
CA LYS A 193 -4.19 3.39 16.27
C LYS A 193 -5.03 2.95 15.06
N LEU A 194 -4.53 3.18 13.85
CA LEU A 194 -5.22 2.98 12.57
C LEU A 194 -4.94 1.62 11.92
N THR A 195 -4.01 0.84 12.47
CA THR A 195 -3.64 -0.48 11.99
C THR A 195 -3.97 -1.57 12.99
N THR A 196 -4.17 -2.80 12.53
CA THR A 196 -4.07 -3.97 13.39
C THR A 196 -2.62 -4.13 13.79
N ASP A 197 -2.24 -3.44 14.86
CA ASP A 197 -0.90 -3.47 15.44
C ASP A 197 -0.85 -4.53 16.54
N ILE A 198 -0.09 -5.59 16.28
CA ILE A 198 0.13 -6.73 17.16
C ILE A 198 1.57 -6.62 17.67
N PRO A 199 1.78 -6.58 18.99
CA PRO A 199 3.11 -6.56 19.58
C PRO A 199 3.97 -7.74 19.12
N LEU A 200 5.28 -7.55 19.03
CA LEU A 200 6.21 -8.64 18.67
C LEU A 200 6.29 -9.73 19.75
N GLN A 201 6.01 -9.36 21.00
CA GLN A 201 5.91 -10.32 22.09
C GLN A 201 4.71 -11.24 21.84
N ASP A 202 4.94 -12.55 21.83
CA ASP A 202 3.92 -13.58 21.56
C ASP A 202 3.18 -13.38 20.22
N TYR A 203 3.84 -12.78 19.22
CA TYR A 203 3.25 -12.45 17.93
C TYR A 203 2.60 -13.65 17.24
N GLU A 204 3.34 -14.75 17.05
CA GLU A 204 2.84 -15.95 16.36
C GLU A 204 1.63 -16.58 17.07
N LYS A 205 1.67 -16.62 18.41
CA LYS A 205 0.56 -17.12 19.24
C LYS A 205 -0.66 -16.25 19.08
N THR A 206 -0.49 -14.93 19.12
CA THR A 206 -1.56 -13.94 18.96
C THR A 206 -2.19 -14.01 17.59
N VAL A 207 -1.38 -14.04 16.52
CA VAL A 207 -1.87 -14.16 15.14
C VAL A 207 -2.64 -15.47 14.95
N THR A 208 -2.09 -16.59 15.38
CA THR A 208 -2.74 -17.90 15.29
C THR A 208 -4.10 -17.88 15.99
N GLN A 209 -4.18 -17.30 17.19
CA GLN A 209 -5.44 -17.19 17.93
C GLN A 209 -6.46 -16.31 17.20
N LEU A 210 -6.04 -15.16 16.66
CA LEU A 210 -6.90 -14.27 15.88
C LEU A 210 -7.41 -14.93 14.59
N GLU A 211 -6.58 -15.75 13.93
CA GLU A 211 -6.97 -16.53 12.76
C GLU A 211 -7.98 -17.63 13.09
N VAL A 212 -7.79 -18.37 14.19
CA VAL A 212 -8.76 -19.36 14.69
C VAL A 212 -10.10 -18.70 14.99
N MET A 213 -10.07 -17.50 15.59
CA MET A 213 -11.27 -16.71 15.88
C MET A 213 -11.87 -16.01 14.66
N GLN A 214 -11.23 -16.11 13.49
CA GLN A 214 -11.68 -15.52 12.23
C GLN A 214 -11.98 -14.01 12.36
N VAL A 215 -11.09 -13.25 13.02
CA VAL A 215 -11.30 -11.80 13.18
C VAL A 215 -11.23 -11.06 11.83
N ASP A 216 -11.92 -9.92 11.74
CA ASP A 216 -11.77 -9.02 10.59
C ASP A 216 -10.52 -8.13 10.78
N PHE A 217 -9.38 -8.55 10.22
CA PHE A 217 -8.13 -7.76 10.21
C PHE A 217 -8.25 -6.39 9.52
N LEU A 218 -9.40 -6.09 8.90
CA LEU A 218 -9.70 -4.77 8.34
C LEU A 218 -10.26 -3.79 9.38
N ASN A 219 -10.60 -4.26 10.59
CA ASN A 219 -11.11 -3.45 11.69
C ASN A 219 -10.08 -3.38 12.84
N PRO A 220 -9.15 -2.43 12.79
CA PRO A 220 -8.04 -2.33 13.75
C PRO A 220 -8.53 -2.13 15.19
N SER A 221 -9.57 -1.31 15.40
CA SER A 221 -10.16 -1.07 16.71
C SER A 221 -10.77 -2.33 17.33
N ALA A 222 -11.47 -3.14 16.53
CA ALA A 222 -12.10 -4.37 17.03
C ALA A 222 -11.05 -5.45 17.34
N VAL A 223 -9.99 -5.55 16.54
CA VAL A 223 -8.89 -6.48 16.83
C VAL A 223 -8.13 -6.05 18.07
N ARG A 224 -7.88 -4.74 18.26
CA ARG A 224 -7.27 -4.23 19.49
C ARG A 224 -8.10 -4.59 20.73
N ALA A 225 -9.41 -4.31 20.71
CA ALA A 225 -10.30 -4.65 21.81
C ALA A 225 -10.33 -6.17 22.09
N CYS A 226 -10.27 -7.00 21.04
CA CYS A 226 -10.14 -8.45 21.17
C CYS A 226 -8.87 -8.84 21.93
N ILE A 227 -7.70 -8.30 21.55
CA ILE A 227 -6.42 -8.58 22.22
C ILE A 227 -6.43 -8.07 23.67
N GLU A 228 -6.87 -6.84 23.90
CA GLU A 228 -6.93 -6.22 25.24
C GLU A 228 -7.88 -6.96 26.19
N SER A 229 -8.97 -7.53 25.66
CA SER A 229 -9.91 -8.36 26.45
C SER A 229 -9.37 -9.74 26.82
N GLY A 230 -8.16 -10.10 26.35
CA GLY A 230 -7.64 -11.47 26.44
C GLY A 230 -8.43 -12.45 25.57
N PHE A 231 -8.84 -12.02 24.38
CA PHE A 231 -9.59 -12.81 23.39
C PHE A 231 -11.00 -13.25 23.81
N LYS A 232 -11.64 -12.49 24.71
CA LYS A 232 -13.00 -12.80 25.20
C LYS A 232 -14.10 -12.24 24.31
N SER A 233 -13.87 -11.06 23.73
CA SER A 233 -14.85 -10.34 22.89
C SER A 233 -14.21 -9.95 21.56
N CYS A 234 -14.28 -10.85 20.58
CA CYS A 234 -13.67 -10.61 19.26
C CYS A 234 -14.75 -10.44 18.21
N ALA A 235 -14.66 -9.36 17.42
CA ALA A 235 -15.53 -9.18 16.28
C ALA A 235 -15.19 -10.23 15.22
N VAL A 236 -16.02 -11.27 15.14
CA VAL A 236 -15.88 -12.33 14.15
C VAL A 236 -16.25 -11.77 12.78
N LYS A 237 -15.44 -12.12 11.78
CA LYS A 237 -15.77 -11.84 10.38
C LYS A 237 -17.09 -12.53 10.03
N GLN A 238 -18.06 -11.75 9.56
CA GLN A 238 -19.25 -12.33 8.93
C GLN A 238 -18.82 -13.09 7.67
N SER A 239 -18.76 -14.41 7.78
CA SER A 239 -18.59 -15.28 6.63
C SER A 239 -19.98 -15.50 6.04
N ASN A 240 -20.27 -14.88 4.90
CA ASN A 240 -21.40 -15.34 4.09
C ASN A 240 -21.07 -16.77 3.66
N ALA A 241 -21.84 -17.74 4.16
CA ALA A 241 -21.67 -19.16 3.85
C ALA A 241 -21.70 -19.31 2.34
N ARG A 242 -20.51 -19.50 1.77
CA ARG A 242 -20.34 -19.44 0.34
C ARG A 242 -20.38 -20.84 -0.23
N ASN A 243 -21.07 -21.00 -1.34
CA ASN A 243 -21.09 -22.28 -2.00
C ASN A 243 -19.70 -22.67 -2.54
N SER A 244 -19.06 -23.63 -1.87
CA SER A 244 -17.67 -24.01 -2.10
C SER A 244 -17.45 -24.61 -3.49
N TRP A 245 -18.44 -25.34 -4.04
CA TRP A 245 -18.34 -25.92 -5.39
C TRP A 245 -18.38 -24.84 -6.47
N LEU A 246 -19.29 -23.86 -6.35
CA LEU A 246 -19.41 -22.76 -7.30
C LEU A 246 -18.10 -21.96 -7.39
N MET A 247 -17.46 -21.71 -6.24
CA MET A 247 -16.17 -21.02 -6.22
C MET A 247 -15.04 -21.81 -6.87
N LYS A 248 -15.05 -23.14 -6.74
CA LYS A 248 -14.09 -23.99 -7.46
C LYS A 248 -14.31 -23.88 -8.98
N LEU A 249 -15.56 -23.87 -9.45
CA LEU A 249 -15.86 -23.69 -10.87
C LEU A 249 -15.46 -22.31 -11.39
N ILE A 250 -15.78 -21.25 -10.64
CA ILE A 250 -15.37 -19.89 -11.00
C ILE A 250 -13.85 -19.79 -11.11
N LYS A 251 -13.12 -20.40 -10.16
CA LYS A 251 -11.65 -20.45 -10.19
C LYS A 251 -11.13 -21.21 -11.41
N ILE A 252 -11.73 -22.35 -11.76
CA ILE A 252 -11.35 -23.11 -12.96
C ILE A 252 -11.59 -22.27 -14.22
N GLY A 253 -12.78 -21.68 -14.37
CA GLY A 253 -13.10 -20.80 -15.50
C GLY A 253 -12.15 -19.61 -15.61
N PHE A 254 -11.83 -18.96 -14.49
CA PHE A 254 -10.81 -17.90 -14.45
C PHE A 254 -9.44 -18.40 -14.94
N VAL A 255 -8.97 -19.56 -14.45
CA VAL A 255 -7.68 -20.12 -14.88
C VAL A 255 -7.69 -20.47 -16.38
N LEU A 256 -8.81 -20.92 -16.93
CA LEU A 256 -8.95 -21.18 -18.37
C LEU A 256 -8.87 -19.89 -19.18
N CYS A 257 -9.63 -18.85 -18.80
CA CYS A 257 -9.61 -17.54 -19.48
C CYS A 257 -8.23 -16.86 -19.39
N PHE A 258 -7.52 -17.02 -18.28
CA PHE A 258 -6.24 -16.36 -18.00
C PHE A 258 -5.08 -17.36 -17.87
N CYS A 259 -5.08 -18.42 -18.67
CA CYS A 259 -4.11 -19.50 -18.56
C CYS A 259 -2.66 -18.99 -18.72
N VAL A 260 -2.38 -18.18 -19.74
CA VAL A 260 -1.03 -17.61 -19.95
C VAL A 260 -0.60 -16.69 -18.80
N PRO A 261 -1.39 -15.69 -18.36
CA PRO A 261 -1.05 -14.91 -17.16
C PRO A 261 -0.81 -15.76 -15.91
N VAL A 262 -1.63 -16.80 -15.69
CA VAL A 262 -1.49 -17.71 -14.54
C VAL A 262 -0.20 -18.54 -14.64
N LEU A 263 0.15 -19.04 -15.83
CA LEU A 263 1.39 -19.77 -16.07
C LEU A 263 2.62 -18.87 -15.91
N VAL A 264 2.59 -17.66 -16.47
CA VAL A 264 3.64 -16.65 -16.30
C VAL A 264 3.83 -16.31 -14.82
N TRP A 265 2.74 -16.13 -14.07
CA TRP A 265 2.80 -15.94 -12.63
C TRP A 265 3.43 -17.15 -11.93
N LYS A 266 2.90 -18.36 -12.15
CA LYS A 266 3.28 -19.58 -11.43
C LYS A 266 4.71 -20.02 -11.68
N TYR A 267 5.15 -19.97 -12.94
CA TYR A 267 6.44 -20.53 -13.38
C TYR A 267 7.48 -19.47 -13.73
N GLY A 268 7.06 -18.28 -14.17
CA GLY A 268 7.96 -17.21 -14.60
C GLY A 268 8.34 -16.22 -13.49
N VAL A 269 7.35 -15.76 -12.71
CA VAL A 269 7.51 -14.63 -11.79
C VAL A 269 7.60 -15.09 -10.33
N LYS A 270 6.61 -15.83 -9.83
CA LYS A 270 6.52 -16.25 -8.41
C LYS A 270 7.81 -16.91 -7.88
N PRO A 271 8.45 -17.86 -8.60
CA PRO A 271 9.66 -18.53 -8.09
C PRO A 271 10.88 -17.61 -7.92
N LYS A 272 10.87 -16.43 -8.55
CA LYS A 272 11.99 -15.47 -8.50
C LYS A 272 11.86 -14.47 -7.34
N ILE A 273 10.75 -14.49 -6.61
CA ILE A 273 10.48 -13.57 -5.50
C ILE A 273 11.15 -14.12 -4.24
N LYS A 274 12.17 -13.41 -3.75
CA LYS A 274 12.92 -13.78 -2.54
C LYS A 274 12.31 -13.22 -1.25
N GLU A 275 11.60 -12.11 -1.37
CA GLU A 275 11.02 -11.33 -0.27
C GLU A 275 9.48 -11.40 -0.39
N LEU A 276 8.81 -11.93 0.62
CA LEU A 276 7.36 -12.21 0.58
C LEU A 276 6.53 -10.94 0.44
N GLU A 277 7.03 -9.81 0.93
CA GLU A 277 6.44 -8.47 0.84
C GLU A 277 6.19 -8.03 -0.61
N PHE A 278 6.96 -8.56 -1.57
CA PHE A 278 6.80 -8.27 -2.99
C PHE A 278 5.81 -9.18 -3.71
N MET A 279 5.30 -10.24 -3.06
CA MET A 279 4.37 -11.19 -3.67
C MET A 279 3.16 -10.49 -4.28
N ALA A 280 2.52 -9.62 -3.49
CA ALA A 280 1.34 -8.91 -3.94
C ALA A 280 1.65 -7.92 -5.07
N THR A 281 2.78 -7.20 -4.96
CA THR A 281 3.28 -6.26 -5.96
C THR A 281 3.51 -6.92 -7.31
N PHE A 282 4.27 -8.01 -7.38
CA PHE A 282 4.57 -8.66 -8.65
C PHE A 282 3.34 -9.35 -9.25
N ARG A 283 2.48 -9.93 -8.41
CA ARG A 283 1.20 -10.50 -8.87
C ARG A 283 0.32 -9.42 -9.49
N PHE A 284 0.25 -8.24 -8.85
CA PHE A 284 -0.48 -7.11 -9.38
C PHE A 284 0.12 -6.62 -10.70
N ALA A 285 1.46 -6.54 -10.81
CA ALA A 285 2.15 -6.19 -12.04
C ALA A 285 1.79 -7.14 -13.20
N VAL A 286 1.79 -8.46 -12.97
CA VAL A 286 1.35 -9.45 -13.96
C VAL A 286 -0.13 -9.23 -14.34
N ALA A 287 -0.98 -8.98 -13.36
CA ALA A 287 -2.41 -8.76 -13.58
C ALA A 287 -2.71 -7.50 -14.42
N ILE A 288 -1.92 -6.42 -14.31
CA ILE A 288 -2.14 -5.19 -15.09
C ILE A 288 -1.38 -5.14 -16.42
N THR A 289 -0.44 -6.06 -16.66
CA THR A 289 0.36 -6.10 -17.89
C THR A 289 0.04 -7.32 -18.73
N VAL A 290 0.38 -8.51 -18.24
CA VAL A 290 0.27 -9.77 -18.97
C VAL A 290 -1.19 -10.12 -19.24
N ALA A 291 -2.11 -9.88 -18.29
CA ALA A 291 -3.52 -10.22 -18.50
C ALA A 291 -4.20 -9.36 -19.59
N PRO A 292 -4.07 -8.02 -19.63
CA PRO A 292 -4.58 -7.22 -20.75
C PRO A 292 -3.94 -7.58 -22.08
N ILE A 293 -2.60 -7.78 -22.12
CA ILE A 293 -1.90 -8.19 -23.35
C ILE A 293 -2.44 -9.52 -23.87
N TRP A 294 -2.66 -10.49 -22.97
CA TRP A 294 -3.25 -11.78 -23.31
C TRP A 294 -4.66 -11.65 -23.87
N LEU A 295 -5.52 -10.84 -23.25
CA LEU A 295 -6.88 -10.62 -23.72
C LEU A 295 -6.91 -9.94 -25.11
N ILE A 296 -6.06 -8.93 -25.33
CA ILE A 296 -5.94 -8.27 -26.65
C ILE A 296 -5.47 -9.28 -27.70
N PHE A 297 -4.42 -10.04 -27.40
CA PHE A 297 -3.88 -11.07 -28.28
C PHE A 297 -4.94 -12.11 -28.67
N MET A 298 -5.67 -12.65 -27.68
CA MET A 298 -6.74 -13.62 -27.93
C MET A 298 -7.89 -13.03 -28.73
N THR A 299 -8.28 -11.79 -28.46
CA THR A 299 -9.35 -11.10 -29.19
C THR A 299 -8.96 -10.91 -30.66
N VAL A 300 -7.73 -10.46 -30.93
CA VAL A 300 -7.24 -10.27 -32.30
C VAL A 300 -7.17 -11.61 -33.04
N ILE A 301 -6.64 -12.67 -32.42
CA ILE A 301 -6.56 -13.98 -33.06
C ILE A 301 -7.96 -14.53 -33.37
N LEU A 302 -8.87 -14.55 -32.40
CA LEU A 302 -10.23 -15.05 -32.60
C LEU A 302 -11.00 -14.23 -33.63
N GLY A 303 -10.78 -12.90 -33.66
CA GLY A 303 -11.40 -11.99 -34.62
C GLY A 303 -11.02 -12.31 -36.06
N ASN A 304 -9.75 -12.64 -36.30
CA ASN A 304 -9.22 -12.93 -37.64
C ASN A 304 -9.41 -14.40 -38.06
N VAL A 305 -9.41 -15.35 -37.12
CA VAL A 305 -9.51 -16.79 -37.43
C VAL A 305 -10.97 -17.29 -37.45
N VAL A 306 -11.84 -16.71 -36.63
CA VAL A 306 -13.23 -17.19 -36.46
C VAL A 306 -14.24 -16.10 -36.81
N SER A 307 -14.38 -15.08 -35.95
CA SER A 307 -15.18 -13.88 -36.21
C SER A 307 -14.98 -12.84 -35.10
N TRP A 308 -15.14 -11.56 -35.44
CA TRP A 308 -15.08 -10.48 -34.47
C TRP A 308 -16.21 -10.51 -33.43
N SER A 309 -17.41 -10.98 -33.79
CA SER A 309 -18.52 -11.13 -32.83
C SER A 309 -18.16 -12.08 -31.70
N LEU A 310 -17.72 -13.29 -32.05
CA LEU A 310 -17.32 -14.30 -31.07
C LEU A 310 -16.12 -13.83 -30.24
N ALA A 311 -15.15 -13.12 -30.85
CA ALA A 311 -14.01 -12.58 -30.15
C ALA A 311 -14.42 -11.61 -29.02
N PHE A 312 -15.38 -10.72 -29.28
CA PHE A 312 -15.88 -9.79 -28.26
C PHE A 312 -16.74 -10.48 -27.19
N GLU A 313 -17.48 -11.53 -27.54
CA GLU A 313 -18.21 -12.35 -26.56
C GLU A 313 -17.23 -13.05 -25.60
N VAL A 314 -16.17 -13.67 -26.12
CA VAL A 314 -15.12 -14.32 -25.32
C VAL A 314 -14.36 -13.32 -24.45
N LEU A 315 -14.06 -12.13 -24.98
CA LEU A 315 -13.44 -11.04 -24.21
C LEU A 315 -14.34 -10.64 -23.03
N THR A 316 -15.62 -10.40 -23.31
CA THR A 316 -16.61 -10.00 -22.30
C THR A 316 -16.76 -11.09 -21.23
N PHE A 317 -16.91 -12.34 -21.65
CA PHE A 317 -16.95 -13.49 -20.75
C PHE A 317 -15.70 -13.56 -19.87
N SER A 318 -14.51 -13.41 -20.45
CA SER A 318 -13.25 -13.44 -19.69
C SER A 318 -13.16 -12.33 -18.64
N ILE A 319 -13.60 -11.12 -18.98
CA ILE A 319 -13.67 -9.99 -18.03
C ILE A 319 -14.69 -10.29 -16.92
N LEU A 320 -15.88 -10.77 -17.26
CA LEU A 320 -16.90 -11.15 -16.28
C LEU A 320 -16.41 -12.27 -15.37
N MET A 321 -15.69 -13.27 -15.90
CA MET A 321 -15.09 -14.33 -15.10
C MET A 321 -14.03 -13.81 -14.13
N ALA A 322 -13.20 -12.85 -14.54
CA ALA A 322 -12.29 -12.17 -13.64
C ALA A 322 -13.03 -11.41 -12.53
N LEU A 323 -14.11 -10.71 -12.87
CA LEU A 323 -14.96 -10.03 -11.88
C LEU A 323 -15.59 -11.01 -10.91
N CYS A 324 -16.20 -12.08 -11.41
CA CYS A 324 -16.79 -13.14 -10.60
C CYS A 324 -15.75 -13.79 -9.70
N TYR A 325 -14.51 -13.99 -10.13
CA TYR A 325 -13.46 -14.58 -9.29
C TYR A 325 -12.94 -13.62 -8.22
N VAL A 326 -12.76 -12.34 -8.56
CA VAL A 326 -12.17 -11.34 -7.66
C VAL A 326 -13.19 -10.77 -6.68
N LYS A 327 -14.39 -10.41 -7.17
CA LYS A 327 -15.47 -9.79 -6.38
C LYS A 327 -16.33 -10.79 -5.66
N ALA A 328 -16.12 -12.05 -5.97
CA ALA A 328 -16.60 -13.13 -5.16
C ALA A 328 -16.26 -12.90 -3.68
#